data_AF-A0A965G7K1-F1
#
_entry.id   AF-A0A965G7K1-F1
#
_cell.length_a   1.000
_cell.length_b   1.000
_cell.length_c   1.000
_cell.angle_alpha   90.00
_cell.angle_beta   90.00
_cell.angle_gamma   90.00
#
_symmetry.space_group_name_H-M   'P 1'
#
loop_
_entity.id
_entity.type
_entity.pdbx_description
1 polymer ?
#
loop_
_entity_poly.entity_id
_entity_poly.type
_entity_poly.pdbx_seq_one_letter_code
_entity_poly.pdbx_strand_id
1 'polypeptide(L)' 'MKVLLDHCVPQPLKNILTGHEVSHAFELGWQELHNGDLLAKAEQAFDILVTSDKNIVHQHDLS' A
#
# COMPACT_ATOMS: atom_id res chain seq x y z
N MET A 1 -6.04 -11.20 6.20
CA MET A 1 -5.15 -10.02 6.27
C MET A 1 -5.63 -9.01 5.25
N LYS A 2 -5.61 -7.73 5.62
CA LYS A 2 -5.92 -6.61 4.76
C LYS A 2 -4.63 -6.10 4.15
N VAL A 3 -4.54 -6.15 2.83
CA VAL A 3 -3.33 -5.79 2.07
C VAL A 3 -3.63 -4.57 1.22
N LEU A 4 -2.79 -3.54 1.34
CA LEU A 4 -2.81 -2.38 0.46
C LEU A 4 -1.74 -2.51 -0.61
N LEU A 5 -2.12 -2.32 -1.87
CA LEU A 5 -1.21 -2.11 -2.98
C LEU A 5 -1.05 -0.60 -3.21
N ASP A 6 0.18 -0.11 -3.15
CA ASP A 6 0.54 1.27 -3.48
C ASP A 6 0.24 1.59 -4.96
N HIS A 7 0.19 2.87 -5.31
CA HIS A 7 0.00 3.45 -6.65
C HIS A 7 0.93 2.85 -7.71
N CYS A 8 2.15 2.52 -7.34
CA CYS A 8 3.16 1.99 -8.26
C CYS A 8 3.04 0.48 -8.48
N VAL A 9 2.19 -0.22 -7.72
CA VAL A 9 2.04 -1.67 -7.81
C VAL A 9 0.99 -2.00 -8.87
N PRO A 10 1.25 -2.90 -9.83
CA PRO A 10 0.25 -3.26 -10.83
C PRO A 10 -1.02 -3.86 -10.19
N GLN A 11 -2.18 -3.29 -10.51
CA GLN A 11 -3.48 -3.78 -10.04
C GLN A 11 -3.73 -5.29 -10.27
N PRO A 12 -3.27 -5.93 -11.36
CA PRO A 12 -3.42 -7.38 -11.55
C PRO A 12 -2.80 -8.24 -10.45
N LEU A 13 -1.85 -7.71 -9.66
CA LEU A 13 -1.22 -8.43 -8.55
C LEU A 13 -2.24 -8.82 -7.46
N LYS A 14 -3.36 -8.11 -7.37
CA LYS A 14 -4.50 -8.48 -6.52
C LYS A 14 -5.02 -9.89 -6.81
N ASN A 15 -4.98 -10.33 -8.06
CA ASN A 15 -5.52 -11.62 -8.48
C ASN A 15 -4.70 -12.82 -7.99
N ILE A 16 -3.43 -12.61 -7.66
CA ILE A 16 -2.54 -13.67 -7.17
C ILE A 16 -2.45 -13.73 -5.65
N LEU A 17 -2.86 -12.68 -4.95
CA LEU A 17 -2.91 -12.60 -3.49
C LEU A 17 -4.22 -13.20 -2.95
N THR A 18 -4.54 -14.42 -3.38
CA THR A 18 -5.76 -15.12 -3.00
C THR A 18 -5.80 -15.41 -1.49
N GLY A 19 -6.97 -15.28 -0.87
CA GLY A 19 -7.12 -15.48 0.59
C GLY A 19 -6.84 -14.24 1.43
N HIS A 20 -6.60 -13.08 0.80
CA HIS A 20 -6.44 -11.79 1.47
C HIS A 20 -7.49 -10.78 0.97
N GLU A 21 -7.82 -9.81 1.82
CA GLU A 21 -8.62 -8.66 1.42
C GLU A 21 -7.66 -7.61 0.85
N VAL A 22 -7.61 -7.52 -0.47
CA VAL A 22 -6.63 -6.67 -1.16
C VAL A 22 -7.32 -5.42 -1.71
N SER A 23 -6.82 -4.25 -1.36
CA SER A 23 -7.23 -2.97 -1.93
C SER A 23 -6.04 -2.36 -2.66
N HIS A 24 -6.29 -1.70 -3.78
CA HIS A 24 -5.31 -0.86 -4.44
C HIS A 24 -5.57 0.60 -4.08
N ALA A 25 -4.53 1.40 -3.83
CA ALA A 25 -4.67 2.79 -3.40
C ALA A 25 -5.53 3.63 -4.38
N PHE A 26 -5.44 3.33 -5.68
CA PHE A 26 -6.37 3.87 -6.70
C PHE A 26 -7.84 3.58 -6.42
N GLU A 27 -8.21 2.34 -6.04
CA GLU A 27 -9.60 1.95 -5.75
C GLU A 27 -10.17 2.69 -4.53
N LEU A 28 -9.29 3.13 -3.63
CA LEU A 28 -9.63 3.90 -2.43
C LEU A 28 -9.70 5.41 -2.69
N GLY A 29 -9.44 5.86 -3.92
CA GLY A 29 -9.37 7.28 -4.27
C GLY A 29 -8.15 7.99 -3.68
N TRP A 30 -7.09 7.25 -3.34
CA TRP A 30 -5.91 7.80 -2.65
C TRP A 30 -4.84 8.34 -3.60
N GLN A 31 -5.17 8.53 -4.88
CA GLN A 31 -4.21 8.85 -5.95
C GLN A 31 -3.38 10.13 -5.72
N GLU A 32 -3.92 11.06 -4.94
CA GLU A 32 -3.27 12.33 -4.63
C GLU A 32 -2.52 12.31 -3.29
N LEU A 33 -2.53 11.20 -2.56
CA LEU A 33 -1.77 11.09 -1.32
C LEU A 33 -0.28 11.00 -1.62
N HIS A 34 0.50 11.80 -0.91
CA HIS A 34 1.94 11.64 -0.89
C HIS A 34 2.31 10.37 -0.12
N ASN A 35 3.50 9.80 -0.38
CA ASN A 35 3.95 8.54 0.23
C ASN A 35 3.78 8.49 1.76
N GLY A 36 4.10 9.58 2.46
CA GLY A 36 3.95 9.65 3.93
C GLY A 36 2.49 9.56 4.37
N ASP A 37 1.58 10.26 3.68
CA ASP A 37 0.14 10.22 3.99
C ASP A 37 -0.48 8.86 3.64
N LEU A 38 -0.04 8.26 2.52
CA LEU A 38 -0.43 6.93 2.12
C LEU A 38 -0.02 5.89 3.18
N LEU A 39 1.23 5.96 3.64
CA LEU A 39 1.76 5.06 4.66
C LEU A 39 1.02 5.22 5.98
N ALA A 40 0.83 6.45 6.46
CA ALA A 40 0.11 6.72 7.70
C ALA A 40 -1.35 6.22 7.67
N LYS A 41 -2.03 6.33 6.51
CA LYS A 41 -3.36 5.74 6.34
C LYS A 41 -3.31 4.21 6.23
N ALA A 42 -2.28 3.66 5.59
CA ALA A 42 -2.09 2.22 5.48
C ALA A 42 -1.94 1.58 6.87
N GLU A 43 -1.08 2.15 7.73
CA GLU A 43 -0.84 1.67 9.10
C GLU A 43 -2.10 1.62 9.96
N GLN A 44 -3.08 2.49 9.70
CA GLN A 44 -4.33 2.54 10.47
C GLN A 44 -5.38 1.52 10.01
N ALA A 45 -5.30 1.04 8.77
CA ALA A 45 -6.41 0.33 8.12
C ALA A 45 -6.03 -1.02 7.48
N PHE A 46 -4.73 -1.31 7.35
CA PHE A 46 -4.19 -2.48 6.66
C PHE A 46 -3.10 -3.16 7.48
N ASP A 47 -3.00 -4.48 7.33
CA ASP A 47 -1.97 -5.30 7.98
C ASP A 47 -0.64 -5.27 7.21
N ILE A 48 -0.72 -5.08 5.89
CA ILE A 48 0.44 -5.12 4.98
C ILE A 48 0.30 -4.00 3.94
N LEU A 49 1.37 -3.24 3.73
CA LEU A 49 1.57 -2.39 2.56
C LEU A 49 2.53 -3.06 1.59
N VAL A 50 2.11 -3.26 0.34
CA VAL A 50 2.97 -3.66 -0.78
C VAL A 50 3.29 -2.42 -1.58
N THR A 51 4.58 -2.09 -1.67
CA THR A 51 5.09 -0.97 -2.47
C THR A 51 6.27 -1.40 -3.32
N SER A 52 6.44 -0.75 -4.47
CA SER A 52 7.67 -0.85 -5.29
C SER A 52 8.64 0.30 -5.03
N ASP A 53 8.28 1.24 -4.14
CA ASP A 53 9.12 2.36 -3.76
C ASP A 53 10.23 1.90 -2.81
N LYS A 54 11.48 2.03 -3.27
CA LYS A 54 12.68 1.66 -2.50
C LYS A 54 13.06 2.72 -1.47
N ASN A 55 12.54 3.94 -1.59
CA ASN A 55 12.84 5.03 -0.67
C ASN A 55 11.98 4.98 0.61
N ILE A 56 10.97 4.12 0.68
CA ILE A 56 10.08 4.04 1.86
C ILE A 56 10.86 3.68 3.14
N VAL A 57 11.93 2.87 3.01
CA VAL A 57 12.82 2.47 4.12
C VAL A 57 13.67 3.64 4.62
N HIS A 58 13.93 4.63 3.78
CA HIS A 58 14.72 5.82 4.15
C HIS A 58 13.86 6.97 4.67
N GLN A 59 12.56 6.94 4.41
CA GLN A 59 11.61 8.00 4.82
C GLN A 59 10.98 7.73 6.18
N HIS A 60 11.06 6.51 6.70
CA HIS A 60 10.60 6.16 8.04
C HIS A 60 11.71 5.39 8.78
N ASP A 61 11.99 5.78 10.02
CA ASP A 61 12.74 4.96 10.97
C ASP A 61 11.91 3.71 11.27
N LEU A 62 12.08 2.66 10.46
CA LEU A 62 11.45 1.34 10.62
C LEU A 62 12.23 0.49 11.64
N SER A 63 12.59 1.09 12.78
CA SER A 63 13.35 0.46 13.88
C SER A 63 12.48 -0.42 14.76
#